data_AF-A0A7W7MSZ5-F1
#
_entry.id   AF-A0A7W7MSZ5-F1
#
_cell.length_a   1.000
_cell.length_b   1.000
_cell.length_c   1.000
_cell.angle_alpha   90.00
_cell.angle_beta   90.00
_cell.angle_gamma   90.00
#
_symmetry.space_group_name_H-M   'P 1'
#
loop_
_entity.id
_entity.type
_entity.pdbx_description
1 polymer ?
#
loop_
_entity_poly.entity_id
_entity_poly.type
_entity_poly.pdbx_seq_one_letter_code
_entity_poly.pdbx_strand_id
1 'polypeptide(L)'
;MSGPGRIPRDRTVDAVRAFAVAGVVCGHWLVTGLVPGPDGLGTASPLAAMPAGAPLTWLLQTLGLFFFAGGFAAARSRRAGRPRPPLRRHARPVLGLLAGWALALLLAAALGVPATTLRTIATLVVSPLWFLLPYLALSAGTGALRRLLARAGPAAVLAGVAVVAATDAGLLPGPVAVIAAWSAPWLLGMLVADHTGTGDALAYGGAALALAGAAAMVALIRLGHYPASAVGVPGAGRSNLSPPSLLAVALAVTQTGVFLLLRGPLARLLRHDRAWRPVAAVNRAAVGVYLGHQSVLLAVAGIAALVNPAMPGLLTAPAGPGWVAGRLLWLPVLAAVLAVVTGVRHPRGP
;
A
#
# COMPACT_ATOMS: atom_id res chain seq x y z
N MET A 1 -24.14 36.07 6.20
CA MET A 1 -22.75 35.65 5.87
C MET A 1 -22.64 34.14 6.08
N SER A 2 -22.81 33.36 5.01
CA SER A 2 -22.71 31.90 5.06
C SER A 2 -21.24 31.52 5.26
N GLY A 3 -20.89 30.94 6.42
CA GLY A 3 -19.53 30.46 6.66
C GLY A 3 -19.07 29.50 5.56
N PRO A 4 -17.75 29.34 5.32
CA PRO A 4 -17.25 28.47 4.26
C PRO A 4 -17.82 27.07 4.46
N GLY A 5 -18.73 26.67 3.56
CA GLY A 5 -19.46 25.41 3.66
C GLY A 5 -18.46 24.26 3.85
N ARG A 6 -18.57 23.54 4.98
CA ARG A 6 -17.74 22.35 5.21
C ARG A 6 -18.02 21.37 4.08
N ILE A 7 -17.10 21.29 3.12
CA ILE A 7 -17.14 20.28 2.07
C ILE A 7 -17.33 18.92 2.75
N PRO A 8 -18.45 18.20 2.51
CA PRO A 8 -18.75 16.95 3.17
C PRO A 8 -17.62 15.93 2.95
N ARG A 9 -17.33 15.15 3.98
CA ARG A 9 -16.31 14.11 3.94
C ARG A 9 -16.80 12.95 3.08
N ASP A 10 -15.98 12.49 2.13
CA ASP A 10 -16.33 11.37 1.25
C ASP A 10 -15.97 10.04 1.94
N ARG A 11 -17.00 9.37 2.48
CA ARG A 11 -16.84 8.09 3.19
C ARG A 11 -16.33 6.97 2.26
N THR A 12 -16.62 7.00 0.96
CA THR A 12 -16.18 5.93 0.03
C THR A 12 -14.68 6.02 -0.22
N VAL A 13 -14.14 7.23 -0.35
CA VAL A 13 -12.68 7.42 -0.48
C VAL A 13 -11.95 7.12 0.83
N ASP A 14 -12.57 7.42 1.98
CA ASP A 14 -12.03 6.96 3.26
C ASP A 14 -12.01 5.43 3.38
N ALA A 15 -13.02 4.73 2.84
CA ALA A 15 -13.03 3.28 2.79
C ALA A 15 -11.92 2.73 1.90
N VAL A 16 -11.69 3.32 0.71
CA VAL A 16 -10.54 2.96 -0.14
C VAL A 16 -9.22 3.14 0.59
N ARG A 17 -9.04 4.26 1.31
CA ARG A 17 -7.83 4.49 2.08
C ARG A 17 -7.65 3.46 3.19
N ALA A 18 -8.71 3.11 3.92
CA ALA A 18 -8.68 2.07 4.95
C ALA A 18 -8.35 0.69 4.36
N PHE A 19 -9.00 0.34 3.24
CA PHE A 19 -8.72 -0.87 2.50
C PHE A 19 -7.28 -0.91 2.00
N ALA A 20 -6.75 0.21 1.49
CA ALA A 20 -5.38 0.27 1.03
C ALA A 20 -4.38 0.02 2.17
N VAL A 21 -4.57 0.66 3.32
CA VAL A 21 -3.72 0.43 4.51
C VAL A 21 -3.82 -1.03 4.97
N ALA A 22 -5.02 -1.57 5.11
CA ALA A 22 -5.22 -2.95 5.54
C ALA A 22 -4.62 -3.96 4.53
N GLY A 23 -4.83 -3.73 3.24
CA GLY A 23 -4.32 -4.57 2.15
C GLY A 23 -2.79 -4.65 2.16
N VAL A 24 -2.10 -3.51 2.28
CA VAL A 24 -0.62 -3.49 2.38
C VAL A 24 -0.13 -4.25 3.61
N VAL A 25 -0.75 -4.03 4.77
CA VAL A 25 -0.37 -4.72 6.01
C VAL A 25 -0.57 -6.23 5.89
N CYS A 26 -1.75 -6.66 5.45
CA CYS A 26 -2.04 -8.08 5.24
C CYS A 26 -1.13 -8.69 4.17
N GLY A 27 -0.87 -7.96 3.08
CA GLY A 27 0.05 -8.36 2.02
C GLY A 27 1.43 -8.64 2.58
N HIS A 28 2.02 -7.69 3.31
CA HIS A 28 3.31 -7.87 3.96
C HIS A 28 3.34 -9.09 4.90
N TRP A 29 2.34 -9.27 5.76
CA TRP A 29 2.30 -10.41 6.67
C TRP A 29 2.14 -11.76 5.95
N LEU A 30 1.41 -11.80 4.83
CA LEU A 30 1.18 -13.02 4.06
C LEU A 30 2.36 -13.40 3.17
N VAL A 31 3.10 -12.43 2.63
CA VAL A 31 4.21 -12.70 1.69
C VAL A 31 5.59 -12.76 2.36
N THR A 32 5.67 -12.42 3.65
CA THR A 32 6.93 -12.44 4.43
C THR A 32 7.00 -13.69 5.31
N GLY A 33 7.76 -14.69 4.86
CA GLY A 33 8.21 -15.79 5.69
C GLY A 33 9.52 -15.47 6.38
N LEU A 34 9.59 -15.73 7.68
CA LEU A 34 10.82 -15.65 8.47
C LEU A 34 11.36 -17.07 8.61
N VAL A 35 12.60 -17.29 8.21
CA VAL A 35 13.20 -18.62 8.19
C VAL A 35 14.50 -18.57 8.98
N PRO A 36 14.54 -19.15 10.19
CA PRO A 36 15.79 -19.34 10.93
C PRO A 36 16.74 -20.25 10.14
N GLY A 37 18.01 -19.89 10.08
CA GLY A 37 19.08 -20.66 9.45
C GLY A 37 20.37 -20.63 10.28
N PRO A 38 21.41 -21.38 9.86
CA PRO A 38 22.66 -21.49 10.60
C PRO A 38 23.37 -20.14 10.80
N ASP A 39 23.28 -19.26 9.80
CA ASP A 39 23.92 -17.94 9.85
C ASP A 39 23.03 -16.85 10.46
N GLY A 40 21.81 -17.18 10.88
CA GLY A 40 20.81 -16.25 11.42
C GLY A 40 19.47 -16.28 10.68
N LEU A 41 18.66 -15.23 10.88
CA LEU A 41 17.29 -15.15 10.36
C LEU A 41 17.27 -14.61 8.93
N GLY A 42 16.71 -15.39 8.01
CA GLY A 42 16.45 -15.00 6.63
C GLY A 42 14.98 -14.70 6.34
N THR A 43 14.72 -14.17 5.14
CA THR A 43 13.36 -13.99 4.61
C THR A 43 13.10 -14.86 3.39
N ALA A 44 11.92 -15.46 3.32
CA ALA A 44 11.43 -16.19 2.15
C ALA A 44 10.02 -15.72 1.79
N SER A 45 9.58 -15.99 0.56
CA SER A 45 8.20 -15.70 0.14
C SER A 45 7.47 -16.99 -0.25
N PRO A 46 6.22 -17.20 0.19
CA PRO A 46 5.40 -18.32 -0.29
C PRO A 46 5.20 -18.30 -1.80
N LEU A 47 5.31 -17.15 -2.45
CA LEU A 47 5.16 -17.02 -3.90
C LEU A 47 6.31 -17.65 -4.68
N ALA A 48 7.45 -17.91 -4.05
CA ALA A 48 8.55 -18.64 -4.66
C ALA A 48 8.20 -20.14 -4.82
N ALA A 49 7.58 -20.75 -3.80
CA ALA A 49 7.17 -22.15 -3.82
C ALA A 49 5.77 -22.37 -4.43
N MET A 50 4.89 -21.37 -4.32
CA MET A 50 3.49 -21.41 -4.76
C MET A 50 3.16 -20.22 -5.66
N PRO A 51 3.74 -20.14 -6.88
CA PRO A 51 3.57 -19.00 -7.79
C PRO A 51 2.12 -18.80 -8.25
N ALA A 52 1.28 -19.85 -8.19
CA ALA A 52 -0.15 -19.77 -8.44
C ALA A 52 -0.89 -18.81 -7.48
N GLY A 53 -0.29 -18.45 -6.34
CA GLY A 53 -0.79 -17.43 -5.42
C GLY A 53 -0.65 -15.98 -5.92
N ALA A 54 -0.01 -15.74 -7.07
CA ALA A 54 0.20 -14.41 -7.61
C ALA A 54 -1.06 -13.53 -7.69
N PRO A 55 -2.26 -14.02 -8.08
CA PRO A 55 -3.46 -13.19 -8.12
C PRO A 55 -3.85 -12.57 -6.77
N LEU A 56 -3.52 -13.21 -5.65
CA LEU A 56 -3.76 -12.65 -4.32
C LEU A 56 -2.98 -11.34 -4.11
N THR A 57 -1.80 -11.23 -4.72
CA THR A 57 -1.00 -10.00 -4.68
C THR A 57 -1.68 -8.86 -5.42
N TRP A 58 -2.52 -9.12 -6.43
CA TRP A 58 -3.28 -8.07 -7.12
C TRP A 58 -4.35 -7.45 -6.23
N LEU A 59 -4.86 -8.20 -5.25
CA LEU A 59 -5.81 -7.69 -4.26
C LEU A 59 -5.12 -6.96 -3.11
N LEU A 60 -3.97 -7.47 -2.66
CA LEU A 60 -3.26 -6.98 -1.47
C LEU A 60 -2.25 -5.85 -1.78
N GLN A 61 -1.73 -5.79 -3.01
CA GLN A 61 -0.93 -4.67 -3.48
C GLN A 61 -1.88 -3.52 -3.82
N THR A 62 -2.08 -2.62 -2.87
CA THR A 62 -3.10 -1.54 -2.94
C THR A 62 -2.49 -0.15 -2.99
N LEU A 63 -1.19 -0.06 -3.32
CA LEU A 63 -0.48 1.22 -3.33
C LEU A 63 -1.10 2.18 -4.35
N GLY A 64 -1.55 1.67 -5.51
CA GLY A 64 -2.30 2.45 -6.49
C GLY A 64 -3.53 3.14 -5.89
N LEU A 65 -4.36 2.40 -5.16
CA LEU A 65 -5.53 2.93 -4.45
C LEU A 65 -5.15 3.97 -3.38
N PHE A 66 -4.02 3.77 -2.68
CA PHE A 66 -3.52 4.73 -1.70
C PHE A 66 -3.15 6.07 -2.36
N PHE A 67 -2.43 6.04 -3.49
CA PHE A 67 -2.08 7.24 -4.26
C PHE A 67 -3.31 7.91 -4.88
N PHE A 68 -4.27 7.12 -5.37
CA PHE A 68 -5.57 7.62 -5.82
C PHE A 68 -6.31 8.40 -4.72
N ALA A 69 -6.44 7.80 -3.53
CA ALA A 69 -7.07 8.46 -2.39
C ALA A 69 -6.31 9.74 -1.97
N GLY A 70 -4.98 9.73 -2.09
CA GLY A 70 -4.10 10.89 -1.89
C GLY A 70 -4.41 12.03 -2.86
N GLY A 71 -4.44 11.74 -4.17
CA GLY A 71 -4.77 12.73 -5.21
C GLY A 71 -6.16 13.32 -5.05
N PHE A 72 -7.16 12.48 -4.74
CA PHE A 72 -8.53 12.92 -4.46
C PHE A 72 -8.58 13.88 -3.27
N ALA A 73 -7.93 13.51 -2.16
CA ALA A 73 -7.87 14.35 -0.96
C ALA A 73 -7.12 15.66 -1.19
N ALA A 74 -6.04 15.64 -1.98
CA ALA A 74 -5.25 16.81 -2.32
C ALA A 74 -6.04 17.81 -3.17
N ALA A 75 -6.80 17.33 -4.17
CA ALA A 75 -7.69 18.16 -4.98
C ALA A 75 -8.78 18.83 -4.14
N ARG A 76 -9.48 18.07 -3.27
CA ARG A 76 -10.52 18.61 -2.38
C ARG A 76 -9.98 19.60 -1.35
N SER A 77 -8.82 19.31 -0.76
CA SER A 77 -8.21 20.20 0.24
C SER A 77 -7.86 21.55 -0.36
N ARG A 78 -7.34 21.58 -1.59
CA ARG A 78 -7.07 22.83 -2.31
C ARG A 78 -8.34 23.59 -2.68
N ARG A 79 -9.39 22.90 -3.15
CA ARG A 79 -10.71 23.52 -3.42
C ARG A 79 -11.30 24.16 -2.16
N ALA A 80 -11.11 23.54 -1.01
CA ALA A 80 -11.56 24.05 0.29
C ALA A 80 -10.68 25.18 0.87
N GLY A 81 -9.64 25.63 0.16
CA GLY A 81 -8.68 26.62 0.67
C GLY A 81 -7.90 26.16 1.91
N ARG A 82 -7.84 24.84 2.18
CA ARG A 82 -7.22 24.34 3.41
C ARG A 82 -5.69 24.37 3.30
N PRO A 83 -4.99 24.87 4.34
CA PRO A 83 -3.54 24.87 4.34
C PRO A 83 -3.03 23.44 4.25
N ARG A 84 -1.89 23.29 3.60
CA ARG A 84 -1.15 22.03 3.66
C ARG A 84 -0.74 21.81 5.12
N PRO A 85 -1.00 20.64 5.69
CA PRO A 85 0.13 19.77 5.77
C PRO A 85 1.46 20.18 6.40
N PRO A 86 1.66 20.52 7.68
CA PRO A 86 3.05 20.66 8.16
C PRO A 86 3.77 19.31 7.98
N LEU A 87 4.87 19.29 7.21
CA LEU A 87 5.66 18.09 6.89
C LEU A 87 6.11 17.34 8.15
N ARG A 88 6.41 18.09 9.22
CA ARG A 88 6.76 17.58 10.55
C ARG A 88 5.76 16.57 11.12
N ARG A 89 4.46 16.67 10.77
CA ARG A 89 3.44 15.73 11.26
C ARG A 89 3.68 14.30 10.78
N HIS A 90 4.29 14.15 9.61
CA HIS A 90 4.59 12.87 8.98
C HIS A 90 6.01 12.41 9.34
N ALA A 91 6.96 13.36 9.43
CA ALA A 91 8.34 13.06 9.75
C ALA A 91 8.52 12.55 11.20
N ARG A 92 7.82 13.13 12.19
CA ARG A 92 8.02 12.76 13.61
C ARG A 92 7.76 11.27 13.90
N PRO A 93 6.63 10.67 13.51
CA PRO A 93 6.40 9.24 13.73
C PRO A 93 7.44 8.34 13.04
N VAL A 94 7.84 8.71 11.82
CA VAL A 94 8.84 7.95 11.04
C VAL A 94 10.22 8.02 11.71
N LEU A 95 10.66 9.22 12.10
CA LEU A 95 11.93 9.41 12.79
C LEU A 95 11.96 8.70 14.15
N GLY A 96 10.86 8.71 14.89
CA GLY A 96 10.74 7.96 16.14
C GLY A 96 10.90 6.45 15.95
N LEU A 97 10.22 5.89 14.93
CA LEU A 97 10.38 4.47 14.57
C LEU A 97 11.83 4.14 14.18
N LEU A 98 12.43 4.96 13.31
CA LEU A 98 13.80 4.74 12.83
C LEU A 98 14.82 4.84 13.96
N ALA A 99 14.70 5.83 14.85
CA ALA A 99 15.58 5.97 16.00
C ALA A 99 15.45 4.79 16.98
N GLY A 100 14.21 4.35 17.25
CA GLY A 100 13.95 3.19 18.12
C GLY A 100 14.56 1.91 17.56
N TRP A 101 14.37 1.64 16.26
CA TRP A 101 14.96 0.46 15.62
C TRP A 101 16.47 0.57 15.46
N ALA A 102 17.03 1.75 15.22
CA ALA A 102 18.48 1.95 15.19
C ALA A 102 19.10 1.58 16.54
N LEU A 103 18.51 2.05 17.65
CA LEU A 103 18.95 1.68 19.00
C LEU A 103 18.80 0.17 19.24
N ALA A 104 17.65 -0.42 18.89
CA ALA A 104 17.42 -1.86 19.07
C ALA A 104 18.42 -2.72 18.27
N LEU A 105 18.74 -2.34 17.04
CA LEU A 105 19.71 -3.02 16.20
C LEU A 105 21.14 -2.87 16.73
N LEU A 106 21.51 -1.71 17.25
CA LEU A 106 22.83 -1.49 17.88
C LEU A 106 22.99 -2.34 19.14
N LEU A 107 21.95 -2.41 19.99
CA LEU A 107 21.95 -3.27 21.17
C LEU A 107 22.01 -4.75 20.78
N ALA A 108 21.23 -5.18 19.81
CA ALA A 108 21.27 -6.55 19.29
C ALA A 108 22.65 -6.91 18.73
N ALA A 109 23.30 -6.00 18.01
CA ALA A 109 24.67 -6.19 17.52
C ALA A 109 25.68 -6.34 18.68
N ALA A 110 25.58 -5.50 19.71
CA ALA A 110 26.42 -5.58 20.90
C ALA A 110 26.22 -6.90 21.69
N LEU A 111 25.02 -7.48 21.62
CA LEU A 111 24.69 -8.78 22.19
C LEU A 111 25.06 -9.97 21.29
N GLY A 112 25.74 -9.74 20.16
CA GLY A 112 26.23 -10.80 19.28
C GLY A 112 25.18 -11.40 18.34
N VAL A 113 24.04 -10.72 18.11
CA VAL A 113 23.05 -11.18 17.12
C VAL A 113 23.68 -11.21 15.72
N PRO A 114 23.51 -12.30 14.94
CA PRO A 114 24.13 -12.43 13.63
C PRO A 114 23.80 -11.28 12.68
N ALA A 115 24.79 -10.85 11.88
CA ALA A 115 24.65 -9.74 10.95
C ALA A 115 23.55 -9.96 9.89
N THR A 116 23.28 -11.22 9.53
CA THR A 116 22.17 -11.60 8.64
C THR A 116 20.82 -11.27 9.26
N THR A 117 20.60 -11.61 10.53
CA THR A 117 19.40 -11.29 11.31
C THR A 117 19.20 -9.79 11.40
N LEU A 118 20.26 -9.04 11.73
CA LEU A 118 20.22 -7.58 11.81
C LEU A 118 19.81 -6.95 10.46
N ARG A 119 20.40 -7.44 9.36
CA ARG A 119 20.08 -6.98 8.00
C ARG A 119 18.65 -7.32 7.61
N THR A 120 18.17 -8.51 7.95
CA THR A 120 16.78 -8.94 7.73
C THR A 120 15.80 -8.02 8.45
N ILE A 121 16.02 -7.79 9.75
CA ILE A 121 15.19 -6.91 10.58
C ILE A 121 15.19 -5.49 10.01
N ALA A 122 16.37 -4.92 9.73
CA ALA A 122 16.50 -3.59 9.17
C ALA A 122 15.76 -3.46 7.83
N THR A 123 15.89 -4.46 6.96
CA THR A 123 15.22 -4.48 5.66
C THR A 123 13.70 -4.50 5.81
N LEU A 124 13.17 -5.36 6.69
CA LEU A 124 11.73 -5.47 6.91
C LEU A 124 11.10 -4.20 7.48
N VAL A 125 11.82 -3.47 8.34
CA VAL A 125 11.35 -2.22 8.94
C VAL A 125 11.46 -1.04 7.98
N VAL A 126 12.60 -0.91 7.29
CA VAL A 126 12.92 0.27 6.48
C VAL A 126 12.30 0.19 5.09
N SER A 127 12.34 -0.98 4.45
CA SER A 127 11.90 -1.14 3.06
C SER A 127 10.51 -0.57 2.81
N PRO A 128 9.46 -0.87 3.60
CA PRO A 128 8.12 -0.34 3.35
C PRO A 128 8.05 1.18 3.21
N LEU A 129 8.91 1.93 3.92
CA LEU A 129 8.85 3.39 4.03
C LEU A 129 9.12 4.13 2.71
N TRP A 130 9.64 3.43 1.69
CA TRP A 130 10.04 4.06 0.42
C TRP A 130 8.91 4.85 -0.24
N PHE A 131 7.65 4.38 -0.18
CA PHE A 131 6.55 5.05 -0.88
C PHE A 131 6.22 6.43 -0.31
N LEU A 132 6.65 6.72 0.92
CA LEU A 132 6.44 8.02 1.53
C LEU A 132 7.10 9.12 0.70
N LEU A 133 8.23 8.84 0.05
CA LEU A 133 8.95 9.79 -0.80
C LEU A 133 8.10 10.24 -2.01
N PRO A 134 7.64 9.35 -2.93
CA PRO A 134 6.76 9.76 -4.02
C PRO A 134 5.43 10.34 -3.52
N TYR A 135 4.89 9.85 -2.38
CA TYR A 135 3.66 10.41 -1.82
C TYR A 135 3.83 11.88 -1.41
N LEU A 136 4.92 12.22 -0.73
CA LEU A 136 5.24 13.59 -0.34
C LEU A 136 5.55 14.46 -1.56
N ALA A 137 6.28 13.91 -2.55
CA ALA A 137 6.58 14.61 -3.79
C ALA A 137 5.31 14.99 -4.57
N LEU A 138 4.37 14.06 -4.76
CA LEU A 138 3.10 14.32 -5.44
C LEU A 138 2.19 15.26 -4.63
N SER A 139 2.21 15.14 -3.29
CA SER A 139 1.50 16.06 -2.39
C SER A 139 2.02 17.50 -2.48
N ALA A 140 3.34 17.67 -2.56
CA ALA A 140 3.99 18.97 -2.76
C ALA A 140 3.74 19.49 -4.18
N GLY A 141 3.82 18.61 -5.18
CA GLY A 141 3.63 18.87 -6.60
C GLY A 141 2.18 19.04 -7.07
N THR A 142 1.17 18.90 -6.18
CA THR A 142 -0.25 18.94 -6.56
C THR A 142 -0.64 20.18 -7.37
N GLY A 143 -0.04 21.34 -7.11
CA GLY A 143 -0.29 22.56 -7.89
C GLY A 143 0.15 22.44 -9.35
N ALA A 144 1.34 21.87 -9.59
CA ALA A 144 1.84 21.62 -10.94
C ALA A 144 1.00 20.56 -11.66
N LEU A 145 0.66 19.47 -10.97
CA LEU A 145 -0.21 18.41 -11.49
C LEU A 145 -1.60 18.96 -11.87
N ARG A 146 -2.15 19.91 -11.12
CA ARG A 146 -3.41 20.56 -11.48
C ARG A 146 -3.30 21.42 -12.73
N ARG A 147 -2.19 22.14 -12.91
CA ARG A 147 -1.92 22.90 -14.15
C ARG A 147 -1.78 21.97 -15.35
N LEU A 148 -1.09 20.85 -15.17
CA LEU A 148 -0.99 19.81 -16.19
C LEU A 148 -2.37 19.26 -16.55
N LEU A 149 -3.19 18.92 -15.56
CA LEU A 149 -4.54 18.41 -15.77
C LEU A 149 -5.46 19.42 -16.45
N ALA A 150 -5.34 20.71 -16.12
CA ALA A 150 -6.10 21.77 -16.78
C ALA A 150 -5.72 21.97 -18.26
N ARG A 151 -4.47 21.65 -18.64
CA ARG A 151 -3.97 21.81 -20.02
C ARG A 151 -4.22 20.57 -20.88
N ALA A 152 -3.92 19.39 -20.35
CA ALA A 152 -3.94 18.13 -21.09
C ALA A 152 -5.20 17.29 -20.80
N GLY A 153 -6.06 17.71 -19.87
CA GLY A 153 -7.21 16.93 -19.45
C GLY A 153 -6.81 15.54 -18.95
N PRO A 154 -7.68 14.52 -19.12
CA PRO A 154 -7.39 13.13 -18.74
C PRO A 154 -6.13 12.53 -19.38
N ALA A 155 -5.69 13.04 -20.54
CA ALA A 155 -4.48 12.57 -21.20
C ALA A 155 -3.20 12.81 -20.37
N ALA A 156 -3.24 13.71 -19.37
CA ALA A 156 -2.14 13.89 -18.41
C ALA A 156 -1.72 12.60 -17.70
N VAL A 157 -2.64 11.64 -17.52
CA VAL A 157 -2.34 10.33 -16.91
C VAL A 157 -1.35 9.55 -17.79
N LEU A 158 -1.44 9.68 -19.11
CA LEU A 158 -0.58 8.96 -20.06
C LEU A 158 0.87 9.42 -20.00
N ALA A 159 1.16 10.64 -19.54
CA ALA A 159 2.54 11.10 -19.37
C ALA A 159 3.31 10.25 -18.35
N GLY A 160 2.67 9.92 -17.22
CA GLY A 160 3.26 9.01 -16.24
C GLY A 160 3.44 7.59 -16.79
N VAL A 161 2.45 7.09 -17.52
CA VAL A 161 2.50 5.77 -18.18
C VAL A 161 3.66 5.71 -19.19
N ALA A 162 3.83 6.74 -20.02
CA ALA A 162 4.89 6.79 -21.02
C ALA A 162 6.30 6.76 -20.39
N VAL A 163 6.50 7.48 -19.29
CA VAL A 163 7.78 7.46 -18.56
C VAL A 163 8.06 6.09 -17.95
N VAL A 164 7.04 5.42 -17.41
CA VAL A 164 7.18 4.04 -16.89
C VAL A 164 7.49 3.07 -18.04
N ALA A 165 6.79 3.17 -19.17
CA ALA A 165 7.06 2.36 -20.35
C ALA A 165 8.50 2.52 -20.86
N ALA A 166 8.98 3.76 -20.94
CA ALA A 166 10.36 4.05 -21.33
C ALA A 166 11.38 3.49 -20.31
N THR A 167 11.06 3.51 -19.02
CA THR A 167 11.90 2.90 -17.98
C THR A 167 11.91 1.37 -18.09
N ASP A 168 10.75 0.75 -18.30
CA ASP A 168 10.63 -0.70 -18.48
C ASP A 168 11.37 -1.19 -19.75
N ALA A 169 11.47 -0.33 -20.77
CA ALA A 169 12.22 -0.55 -22.00
C ALA A 169 13.74 -0.24 -21.87
N GLY A 170 14.21 0.21 -20.71
CA GLY A 170 15.62 0.56 -20.47
C GLY A 170 16.07 1.89 -21.06
N LEU A 171 15.14 2.72 -21.54
CA LEU A 171 15.42 4.04 -22.13
C LEU A 171 15.59 5.15 -21.07
N LEU A 172 15.06 4.93 -19.87
CA LEU A 172 15.15 5.86 -18.74
C LEU A 172 15.62 5.12 -17.46
N PRO A 173 16.26 5.82 -16.52
CA PRO A 173 16.73 5.22 -15.29
C PRO A 173 15.56 4.86 -14.34
N GLY A 174 15.68 3.69 -13.71
CA GLY A 174 14.67 3.10 -12.81
C GLY A 174 14.01 4.06 -11.80
N PRO A 175 14.78 4.90 -11.07
CA PRO A 175 14.21 5.82 -10.08
C PRO A 175 13.17 6.81 -10.65
N VAL A 176 13.23 7.15 -11.93
CA VAL A 176 12.28 8.08 -12.57
C VAL A 176 10.88 7.47 -12.65
N ALA A 177 10.77 6.16 -12.86
CA ALA A 177 9.48 5.45 -12.85
C ALA A 177 8.76 5.53 -11.51
N VAL A 178 9.48 5.76 -10.40
CA VAL A 178 8.89 5.79 -9.06
C VAL A 178 7.82 6.87 -8.95
N ILE A 179 8.14 8.13 -9.28
CA ILE A 179 7.15 9.22 -9.22
C ILE A 179 6.15 9.10 -10.36
N ALA A 180 6.62 8.71 -11.55
CA ALA A 180 5.78 8.61 -12.75
C ALA A 180 4.65 7.58 -12.60
N ALA A 181 4.95 6.37 -12.11
CA ALA A 181 3.98 5.31 -11.92
C ALA A 181 2.85 5.73 -10.98
N TRP A 182 3.21 6.33 -9.84
CA TRP A 182 2.22 6.74 -8.84
C TRP A 182 1.50 8.06 -9.19
N SER A 183 2.03 8.84 -10.13
CA SER A 183 1.33 10.02 -10.66
C SER A 183 0.05 9.65 -11.40
N ALA A 184 -0.01 8.49 -12.05
CA ALA A 184 -1.20 8.03 -12.78
C ALA A 184 -2.43 7.85 -11.87
N PRO A 185 -2.42 6.99 -10.83
CA PRO A 185 -3.54 6.89 -9.91
C PRO A 185 -3.80 8.19 -9.14
N TRP A 186 -2.75 8.97 -8.83
CA TRP A 186 -2.92 10.28 -8.20
C TRP A 186 -3.75 11.25 -9.07
N LEU A 187 -3.43 11.37 -10.36
CA LEU A 187 -4.17 12.19 -11.32
C LEU A 187 -5.59 11.66 -11.54
N LEU A 188 -5.80 10.34 -11.58
CA LEU A 188 -7.14 9.75 -11.58
C LEU A 188 -7.94 10.16 -10.33
N GLY A 189 -7.31 10.17 -9.16
CA GLY A 189 -7.91 10.67 -7.93
C GLY A 189 -8.33 12.14 -8.02
N MET A 190 -7.49 12.98 -8.62
CA MET A 190 -7.79 14.39 -8.85
C MET A 190 -8.97 14.58 -9.82
N LEU A 191 -9.00 13.84 -10.94
CA LEU A 191 -10.10 13.85 -11.91
C LEU A 191 -11.43 13.46 -11.26
N VAL A 192 -11.43 12.38 -10.46
CA VAL A 192 -12.64 11.91 -9.77
C VAL A 192 -13.09 12.91 -8.69
N ALA A 193 -12.16 13.59 -8.02
CA ALA A 193 -12.49 14.67 -7.10
C ALA A 193 -13.11 15.89 -7.82
N ASP A 194 -12.74 16.10 -9.07
CA ASP A 194 -13.23 17.21 -9.88
C ASP A 194 -14.64 16.96 -10.43
N HIS A 195 -15.05 15.70 -10.58
CA HIS A 195 -16.34 15.26 -11.14
C HIS A 195 -17.28 14.62 -10.10
N THR A 196 -17.14 14.95 -8.81
CA THR A 196 -18.09 14.48 -7.79
C THR A 196 -19.48 15.06 -8.04
N GLY A 197 -20.39 14.27 -8.63
CA GLY A 197 -21.77 14.67 -8.95
C GLY A 197 -22.34 14.01 -10.22
N THR A 198 -21.49 13.43 -11.08
CA THR A 198 -21.87 12.84 -12.38
C THR A 198 -21.95 11.31 -12.30
N GLY A 199 -22.83 10.79 -11.44
CA GLY A 199 -22.87 9.36 -11.04
C GLY A 199 -22.71 8.35 -12.17
N ASP A 200 -23.46 8.50 -13.26
CA ASP A 200 -23.46 7.55 -14.37
C ASP A 200 -22.17 7.61 -15.21
N ALA A 201 -21.68 8.81 -15.51
CA ALA A 201 -20.43 9.00 -16.24
C ALA A 201 -19.22 8.39 -15.49
N LEU A 202 -19.24 8.42 -14.15
CA LEU A 202 -18.22 7.78 -13.33
C LEU A 202 -18.30 6.25 -13.36
N ALA A 203 -19.50 5.67 -13.51
CA ALA A 203 -19.68 4.22 -13.62
C ALA A 203 -19.17 3.69 -14.96
N TYR A 204 -19.53 4.33 -16.08
CA TYR A 204 -19.03 3.96 -17.41
C TYR A 204 -17.50 4.13 -17.51
N GLY A 205 -16.96 5.23 -16.97
CA GLY A 205 -15.51 5.42 -16.86
C GLY A 205 -14.84 4.36 -15.97
N GLY A 206 -15.50 3.94 -14.89
CA GLY A 206 -15.03 2.87 -14.01
C GLY A 206 -14.89 1.52 -14.70
N ALA A 207 -15.89 1.12 -15.48
CA ALA A 207 -15.85 -0.11 -16.28
C ALA A 207 -14.71 -0.10 -17.31
N ALA A 208 -14.56 1.01 -18.04
CA ALA A 208 -13.49 1.17 -19.03
C ALA A 208 -12.10 1.07 -18.38
N LEU A 209 -11.87 1.73 -17.25
CA LEU A 209 -10.60 1.65 -16.51
C LEU A 209 -10.34 0.23 -15.99
N ALA A 210 -11.36 -0.43 -15.42
CA ALA A 210 -11.23 -1.79 -14.90
C ALA A 210 -10.83 -2.78 -16.01
N LEU A 211 -11.55 -2.75 -17.14
CA LEU A 211 -11.31 -3.64 -18.27
C LEU A 211 -9.99 -3.34 -18.96
N ALA A 212 -9.67 -2.07 -19.23
CA ALA A 212 -8.43 -1.69 -19.88
C ALA A 212 -7.21 -2.02 -19.02
N GLY A 213 -7.27 -1.75 -17.71
CA GLY A 213 -6.20 -2.11 -16.77
C GLY A 213 -6.01 -3.63 -16.70
N ALA A 214 -7.11 -4.40 -16.60
CA ALA A 214 -7.03 -5.86 -16.51
C ALA A 214 -6.50 -6.48 -17.82
N ALA A 215 -6.96 -5.99 -18.98
CA ALA A 215 -6.45 -6.40 -20.28
C ALA A 215 -4.96 -6.08 -20.44
N ALA A 216 -4.53 -4.89 -20.01
CA ALA A 216 -3.11 -4.52 -20.01
C ALA A 216 -2.29 -5.42 -19.09
N MET A 217 -2.76 -5.74 -17.89
CA MET A 217 -2.09 -6.70 -17.00
C MET A 217 -1.91 -8.06 -17.67
N VAL A 218 -2.98 -8.61 -18.27
CA VAL A 218 -2.92 -9.89 -18.98
C VAL A 218 -1.93 -9.84 -20.13
N ALA A 219 -1.96 -8.78 -20.94
CA ALA A 219 -1.03 -8.61 -22.06
C ALA A 219 0.43 -8.50 -21.58
N LEU A 220 0.71 -7.72 -20.52
CA LEU A 220 2.04 -7.57 -19.96
C LEU A 220 2.58 -8.89 -19.39
N ILE A 221 1.74 -9.68 -18.72
CA ILE A 221 2.14 -10.98 -18.18
C ILE A 221 2.38 -11.99 -19.31
N ARG A 222 1.45 -12.10 -20.26
CA ARG A 222 1.44 -13.17 -21.28
C ARG A 222 2.36 -12.88 -22.47
N LEU A 223 2.51 -11.61 -22.84
CA LEU A 223 3.26 -11.18 -24.02
C LEU A 223 4.51 -10.38 -23.64
N GLY A 224 4.44 -9.59 -22.57
CA GLY A 224 5.53 -8.73 -22.12
C GLY A 224 6.54 -9.38 -21.16
N HIS A 225 6.33 -10.65 -20.79
CA HIS A 225 7.16 -11.39 -19.81
C HIS A 225 7.28 -10.70 -18.44
N TYR A 226 6.26 -9.93 -18.04
CA TYR A 226 6.22 -9.31 -16.70
C TYR A 226 5.95 -10.39 -15.65
N PRO A 227 6.55 -10.30 -14.44
CA PRO A 227 6.22 -11.20 -13.36
C PRO A 227 4.72 -11.11 -13.03
N ALA A 228 4.05 -12.26 -12.88
CA ALA A 228 2.64 -12.30 -12.52
C ALA A 228 2.39 -11.73 -11.11
N SER A 229 3.35 -11.84 -10.19
CA SER A 229 3.26 -11.26 -8.86
C SER A 229 3.35 -9.72 -8.92
N ALA A 230 2.38 -9.02 -8.34
CA ALA A 230 2.43 -7.56 -8.22
C ALA A 230 3.46 -7.07 -7.18
N VAL A 231 4.00 -7.96 -6.35
CA VAL A 231 5.05 -7.67 -5.36
C VAL A 231 6.36 -8.37 -5.70
N GLY A 232 7.47 -7.90 -5.14
CA GLY A 232 8.76 -8.56 -5.30
C GLY A 232 8.77 -9.95 -4.67
N VAL A 233 9.28 -10.94 -5.41
CA VAL A 233 9.52 -12.29 -4.91
C VAL A 233 11.04 -12.50 -4.89
N PRO A 234 11.65 -12.85 -3.75
CA PRO A 234 13.08 -13.13 -3.67
C PRO A 234 13.49 -14.18 -4.71
N GLY A 235 14.56 -13.91 -5.47
CA GLY A 235 15.08 -14.81 -6.52
C GLY A 235 14.43 -14.68 -7.90
N ALA A 236 13.35 -13.91 -8.07
CA ALA A 236 12.61 -13.83 -9.35
C ALA A 236 13.26 -12.92 -10.42
N GLY A 237 14.43 -12.30 -10.15
CA GLY A 237 15.19 -11.46 -11.09
C GLY A 237 14.58 -10.08 -11.41
N ARG A 238 13.25 -9.97 -11.52
CA ARG A 238 12.50 -8.71 -11.74
C ARG A 238 11.38 -8.56 -10.73
N SER A 239 11.14 -7.32 -10.28
CA SER A 239 10.01 -6.94 -9.43
C SER A 239 9.17 -5.86 -10.12
N ASN A 240 7.85 -5.95 -9.98
CA ASN A 240 6.94 -4.89 -10.43
C ASN A 240 6.93 -3.66 -9.52
N LEU A 241 7.71 -3.65 -8.43
CA LEU A 241 7.83 -2.53 -7.49
C LEU A 241 9.27 -2.02 -7.31
N SER A 242 10.25 -2.59 -8.03
CA SER A 242 11.66 -2.20 -7.92
C SER A 242 12.34 -2.19 -9.31
N PRO A 243 12.15 -1.11 -10.10
CA PRO A 243 11.22 0.01 -9.90
C PRO A 243 9.75 -0.35 -10.21
N PRO A 244 8.76 0.52 -9.89
CA PRO A 244 7.37 0.31 -10.30
C PRO A 244 7.22 0.20 -11.82
N SER A 245 6.64 -0.92 -12.29
CA SER A 245 6.51 -1.24 -13.71
C SER A 245 5.14 -0.87 -14.28
N LEU A 246 4.97 -1.02 -15.60
CA LEU A 246 3.67 -0.88 -16.27
C LEU A 246 2.61 -1.82 -15.68
N LEU A 247 2.99 -3.00 -15.18
CA LEU A 247 2.05 -3.90 -14.52
C LEU A 247 1.51 -3.32 -13.22
N ALA A 248 2.35 -2.62 -12.44
CA ALA A 248 1.90 -1.93 -11.23
C ALA A 248 0.95 -0.77 -11.56
N VAL A 249 1.21 -0.03 -12.64
CA VAL A 249 0.32 1.04 -13.12
C VAL A 249 -1.00 0.45 -13.62
N ALA A 250 -0.97 -0.61 -14.43
CA ALA A 250 -2.15 -1.30 -14.93
C ALA A 250 -3.00 -1.84 -13.76
N LEU A 251 -2.38 -2.43 -12.74
CA LEU A 251 -3.07 -2.86 -11.52
C LEU A 251 -3.74 -1.68 -10.80
N ALA A 252 -3.05 -0.56 -10.63
CA ALA A 252 -3.61 0.63 -10.01
C ALA A 252 -4.84 1.17 -10.77
N VAL A 253 -4.78 1.14 -12.11
CA VAL A 253 -5.88 1.53 -13.00
C VAL A 253 -7.05 0.54 -12.85
N THR A 254 -6.79 -0.76 -12.87
CA THR A 254 -7.81 -1.81 -12.66
C THR A 254 -8.53 -1.61 -11.33
N GLN A 255 -7.78 -1.50 -10.23
CA GLN A 255 -8.34 -1.32 -8.89
C GLN A 255 -9.13 -0.02 -8.78
N THR A 256 -8.67 1.05 -9.42
CA THR A 256 -9.40 2.33 -9.47
C THR A 256 -10.73 2.18 -10.20
N GLY A 257 -10.74 1.51 -11.36
CA GLY A 257 -11.96 1.24 -12.11
C GLY A 257 -12.97 0.40 -11.31
N VAL A 258 -12.50 -0.68 -10.67
CA VAL A 258 -13.31 -1.52 -9.77
C VAL A 258 -13.87 -0.70 -8.61
N PHE A 259 -13.07 0.16 -7.98
CA PHE A 259 -13.55 1.05 -6.93
C PHE A 259 -14.68 1.96 -7.43
N LEU A 260 -14.53 2.55 -8.61
CA LEU A 260 -15.56 3.44 -9.18
C LEU A 260 -16.88 2.71 -9.42
N LEU A 261 -16.83 1.47 -9.92
CA LEU A 261 -18.02 0.60 -10.06
C LEU A 261 -18.66 0.29 -8.70
N LEU A 262 -17.85 0.06 -7.67
CA LEU A 262 -18.33 -0.24 -6.31
C LEU A 262 -18.73 1.00 -5.51
N ARG A 263 -18.50 2.21 -6.02
CA ARG A 263 -18.68 3.45 -5.26
C ARG A 263 -20.13 3.66 -4.81
N GLY A 264 -21.12 3.36 -5.66
CA GLY A 264 -22.54 3.44 -5.32
C GLY A 264 -22.95 2.47 -4.19
N PRO A 265 -22.71 1.15 -4.35
CA PRO A 265 -22.91 0.17 -3.28
C PRO A 265 -22.19 0.52 -1.97
N LEU A 266 -20.92 0.94 -2.06
CA LEU A 266 -20.13 1.36 -0.90
C LEU A 266 -20.74 2.59 -0.23
N ALA A 267 -21.21 3.58 -0.99
CA ALA A 267 -21.87 4.75 -0.43
C ALA A 267 -23.13 4.35 0.36
N ARG A 268 -23.96 3.43 -0.16
CA ARG A 268 -25.14 2.92 0.54
C ARG A 268 -24.76 2.19 1.83
N LEU A 269 -23.80 1.26 1.77
CA LEU A 269 -23.33 0.49 2.92
C LEU A 269 -22.78 1.41 4.03
N LEU A 270 -21.96 2.38 3.67
CA LEU A 270 -21.27 3.28 4.60
C LEU A 270 -22.18 4.39 5.17
N ARG A 271 -23.47 4.43 4.82
CA ARG A 271 -24.47 5.23 5.54
C ARG A 271 -24.72 4.66 6.94
N HIS A 272 -24.58 3.35 7.12
CA HIS A 272 -24.76 2.70 8.40
C HIS A 272 -23.52 2.83 9.29
N ASP A 273 -23.72 3.29 10.53
CA ASP A 273 -22.61 3.50 11.47
C ASP A 273 -21.83 2.24 11.78
N ARG A 274 -22.47 1.06 11.79
CA ARG A 274 -21.80 -0.23 11.99
C ARG A 274 -20.75 -0.51 10.90
N ALA A 275 -21.05 -0.18 9.65
CA ALA A 275 -20.11 -0.33 8.54
C ALA A 275 -19.05 0.79 8.51
N TRP A 276 -19.41 2.00 8.92
CA TRP A 276 -18.51 3.15 8.95
C TRP A 276 -17.46 3.11 10.08
N ARG A 277 -17.85 2.63 11.26
CA ARG A 277 -16.99 2.55 12.46
C ARG A 277 -15.61 1.92 12.22
N PRO A 278 -15.47 0.72 11.63
CA PRO A 278 -14.16 0.11 11.39
C PRO A 278 -13.32 0.94 10.41
N VAL A 279 -13.92 1.45 9.33
CA VAL A 279 -13.25 2.33 8.36
C VAL A 279 -12.70 3.58 9.06
N ALA A 280 -13.49 4.21 9.92
CA ALA A 280 -13.07 5.38 10.67
C ALA A 280 -11.95 5.04 11.67
N ALA A 281 -12.00 3.89 12.33
CA ALA A 281 -10.99 3.45 13.28
C ALA A 281 -9.63 3.21 12.61
N VAL A 282 -9.60 2.45 11.51
CA VAL A 282 -8.38 2.22 10.72
C VAL A 282 -7.81 3.54 10.24
N ASN A 283 -8.64 4.45 9.74
CA ASN A 283 -8.20 5.74 9.23
C ASN A 283 -7.64 6.67 10.32
N ARG A 284 -8.17 6.64 11.55
CA ARG A 284 -7.62 7.42 12.66
C ARG A 284 -6.22 6.95 13.05
N ALA A 285 -5.98 5.64 13.00
CA ALA A 285 -4.71 5.03 13.37
C ALA A 285 -3.81 4.71 12.16
N ALA A 286 -4.15 5.13 10.95
CA ALA A 286 -3.53 4.64 9.70
C ALA A 286 -2.00 4.75 9.70
N VAL A 287 -1.45 5.87 10.17
CA VAL A 287 0.01 6.07 10.26
C VAL A 287 0.62 5.11 11.28
N GLY A 288 0.01 4.94 12.45
CA GLY A 288 0.48 4.01 13.48
C GLY A 288 0.40 2.55 13.02
N VAL A 289 -0.72 2.15 12.42
CA VAL A 289 -0.92 0.82 11.81
C VAL A 289 0.15 0.54 10.77
N TYR A 290 0.35 1.49 9.86
CA TYR A 290 1.32 1.35 8.79
C TYR A 290 2.77 1.35 9.30
N LEU A 291 3.14 2.15 10.29
CA LEU A 291 4.51 2.13 10.83
C LEU A 291 4.77 0.94 11.75
N GLY A 292 3.75 0.47 12.47
CA GLY A 292 3.87 -0.58 13.49
C GLY A 292 3.83 -2.01 12.95
N HIS A 293 3.18 -2.26 11.81
CA HIS A 293 2.84 -3.65 11.42
C HIS A 293 4.03 -4.60 11.25
N GLN A 294 5.16 -4.15 10.68
CA GLN A 294 6.37 -4.98 10.57
C GLN A 294 7.03 -5.19 11.94
N SER A 295 7.02 -4.15 12.78
CA SER A 295 7.52 -4.25 14.15
C SER A 295 6.72 -5.28 14.96
N VAL A 296 5.40 -5.31 14.78
CA VAL A 296 4.52 -6.32 15.39
C VAL A 296 4.83 -7.71 14.89
N LEU A 297 5.00 -7.90 13.57
CA LEU A 297 5.40 -9.21 13.02
C LEU A 297 6.71 -9.70 13.65
N LEU A 298 7.72 -8.85 13.72
CA LEU A 298 9.02 -9.17 14.29
C LEU A 298 8.95 -9.45 15.79
N ALA A 299 8.21 -8.65 16.55
CA ALA A 299 8.04 -8.84 17.99
C ALA A 299 7.30 -10.15 18.30
N VAL A 300 6.20 -10.44 17.60
CA VAL A 300 5.44 -11.69 17.77
C VAL A 300 6.29 -12.89 17.35
N ALA A 301 7.03 -12.80 16.25
CA ALA A 301 7.95 -13.86 15.83
C ALA A 301 9.08 -14.09 16.84
N GLY A 302 9.68 -13.02 17.38
CA GLY A 302 10.71 -13.11 18.40
C GLY A 302 10.21 -13.76 19.69
N ILE A 303 9.02 -13.39 20.17
CA ILE A 303 8.40 -14.01 21.36
C ILE A 303 8.06 -15.48 21.09
N ALA A 304 7.49 -15.79 19.92
CA ALA A 304 7.18 -17.17 19.55
C ALA A 304 8.42 -18.05 19.48
N ALA A 305 9.56 -17.50 19.05
CA ALA A 305 10.83 -18.22 18.99
C ALA A 305 11.32 -18.71 20.37
N LEU A 306 10.96 -17.99 21.45
CA LEU A 306 11.28 -18.40 22.83
C LEU A 306 10.55 -19.66 23.26
N VAL A 307 9.39 -19.95 22.65
CA VAL A 307 8.56 -21.13 22.94
C VAL A 307 8.85 -22.26 21.95
N ASN A 308 8.90 -21.94 20.66
CA ASN A 308 9.23 -22.89 19.61
C ASN A 308 9.98 -22.16 18.47
N PRO A 309 11.28 -22.46 18.26
CA PRO A 309 12.06 -21.81 17.20
C PRO A 309 11.61 -22.18 15.78
N ALA A 310 10.79 -23.22 15.63
CA ALA A 310 10.18 -23.66 14.37
C ALA A 310 8.65 -23.47 14.38
N MET A 311 8.17 -22.34 14.94
CA MET A 311 6.75 -22.05 15.06
C MET A 311 6.03 -22.09 13.69
N PRO A 312 5.06 -23.00 13.46
CA PRO A 312 4.42 -23.19 12.17
C PRO A 312 3.76 -21.92 11.63
N GLY A 313 4.00 -21.64 10.35
CA GLY A 313 3.41 -20.47 9.68
C GLY A 313 4.00 -19.14 10.13
N LEU A 314 5.00 -19.11 11.03
CA LEU A 314 5.66 -17.90 11.51
C LEU A 314 7.17 -17.95 11.31
N LEU A 315 7.83 -19.01 11.81
CA LEU A 315 9.28 -19.26 11.82
C LEU A 315 9.66 -20.54 11.03
N THR A 316 8.85 -20.91 10.05
CA THR A 316 9.11 -22.05 9.16
C THR A 316 9.14 -21.62 7.70
N ALA A 317 9.84 -22.40 6.87
CA ALA A 317 9.92 -22.16 5.44
C ALA A 317 8.52 -22.24 4.79
N PRO A 318 8.15 -21.28 3.91
CA PRO A 318 6.85 -21.26 3.25
C PRO A 318 6.81 -22.22 2.04
N ALA A 319 6.96 -23.52 2.29
CA ALA A 319 7.13 -24.53 1.26
C ALA A 319 5.81 -25.07 0.66
N GLY A 320 4.65 -24.77 1.28
CA GLY A 320 3.37 -25.29 0.80
C GLY A 320 2.14 -24.75 1.54
N PRO A 321 0.93 -25.24 1.21
CA PRO A 321 -0.34 -24.72 1.73
C PRO A 321 -0.48 -24.77 3.26
N GLY A 322 0.17 -25.73 3.92
CA GLY A 322 0.16 -25.83 5.39
C GLY A 322 0.77 -24.59 6.06
N TRP A 323 1.79 -23.97 5.45
CA TRP A 323 2.34 -22.71 5.95
C TRP A 323 1.32 -21.57 5.83
N VAL A 324 0.56 -21.53 4.72
CA VAL A 324 -0.50 -20.53 4.51
C VAL A 324 -1.58 -20.66 5.56
N ALA A 325 -2.05 -21.89 5.82
CA ALA A 325 -3.01 -22.16 6.88
C ALA A 325 -2.50 -21.67 8.25
N GLY A 326 -1.27 -22.02 8.62
CA GLY A 326 -0.63 -21.53 9.84
C GLY A 326 -0.55 -20.00 9.89
N ARG A 327 -0.14 -19.37 8.79
CA ARG A 327 -0.04 -17.90 8.69
C ARG A 327 -1.41 -17.23 8.84
N LEU A 328 -2.48 -17.80 8.29
CA LEU A 328 -3.84 -17.29 8.43
C LEU A 328 -4.31 -17.33 9.90
N LEU A 329 -3.90 -18.34 10.68
CA LEU A 329 -4.18 -18.41 12.12
C LEU A 329 -3.42 -17.33 12.92
N TRP A 330 -2.27 -16.88 12.44
CA TRP A 330 -1.51 -15.79 13.06
C TRP A 330 -2.07 -14.39 12.74
N LEU A 331 -2.79 -14.20 11.63
CA LEU A 331 -3.30 -12.88 11.24
C LEU A 331 -4.19 -12.22 12.32
N PRO A 332 -5.14 -12.91 12.98
CA PRO A 332 -5.90 -12.33 14.08
C PRO A 332 -5.03 -11.89 15.27
N VAL A 333 -4.00 -12.67 15.61
CA VAL A 333 -3.06 -12.34 16.69
C VAL A 333 -2.26 -11.08 16.34
N LEU A 334 -1.69 -11.04 15.13
CA LEU A 334 -0.95 -9.88 14.64
C LEU A 334 -1.84 -8.63 14.59
N ALA A 335 -3.09 -8.77 14.11
CA ALA A 335 -4.05 -7.68 14.07
C ALA A 335 -4.43 -7.17 15.47
N ALA A 336 -4.63 -8.09 16.44
CA ALA A 336 -4.95 -7.74 17.82
C ALA A 336 -3.80 -6.98 18.49
N VAL A 337 -2.56 -7.48 18.39
CA VAL A 337 -1.37 -6.80 18.94
C VAL A 337 -1.19 -5.43 18.29
N LEU A 338 -1.34 -5.35 16.96
CA LEU A 338 -1.25 -4.07 16.25
C LEU A 338 -2.33 -3.08 16.71
N ALA A 339 -3.57 -3.55 16.91
CA ALA A 339 -4.65 -2.70 17.39
C ALA A 339 -4.37 -2.14 18.79
N VAL A 340 -3.82 -2.96 19.69
CA VAL A 340 -3.42 -2.54 21.05
C VAL A 340 -2.32 -1.49 20.98
N VAL A 341 -1.22 -1.76 20.27
CA VAL A 341 -0.05 -0.86 20.17
C VAL A 341 -0.41 0.48 19.53
N THR A 342 -1.31 0.47 18.55
CA THR A 342 -1.69 1.69 17.81
C THR A 342 -2.88 2.42 18.42
N GLY A 343 -3.43 1.91 19.52
CA GLY A 343 -4.59 2.50 20.19
C GLY A 343 -5.85 2.48 19.31
N VAL A 344 -5.97 1.51 18.40
CA VAL A 344 -7.22 1.25 17.65
C VAL A 344 -8.24 0.72 18.64
N ARG A 345 -8.96 1.65 19.28
CA ARG A 345 -10.07 1.29 20.16
C ARG A 345 -11.28 0.93 19.31
N HIS A 346 -11.93 -0.17 19.64
CA HIS A 346 -13.33 -0.34 19.29
C HIS A 346 -14.09 0.86 19.86
N PRO A 347 -14.86 1.61 19.06
CA PRO A 347 -15.75 2.60 19.62
C PRO A 347 -16.69 1.84 20.55
N ARG A 348 -16.65 2.16 21.86
CA ARG A 348 -17.65 1.68 22.81
C ARG A 348 -19.02 2.03 22.21
N GLY A 349 -19.95 1.07 22.23
CA GLY A 349 -21.33 1.32 21.82
C GLY A 349 -21.93 2.49 22.60
N PRO A 350 -22.99 3.14 22.06
CA PRO A 350 -23.75 4.11 22.84
C PRO A 350 -24.20 3.53 24.18
#